data_AF-A0A7C5MKG9-F1
#
_entry.id   AF-A0A7C5MKG9-F1
#
_cell.length_a   1.000
_cell.length_b   1.000
_cell.length_c   1.000
_cell.angle_alpha   90.00
_cell.angle_beta   90.00
_cell.angle_gamma   90.00
#
_symmetry.space_group_name_H-M   'P 1'
#
loop_
_entity.id
_entity.type
_entity.pdbx_description
1 polymer ?
#
loop_
_entity_poly.entity_id
_entity_poly.type
_entity_poly.pdbx_seq_one_letter_code
_entity_poly.pdbx_strand_id
1 'polypeptide(L)'
;MPLLSVEEQLKILKRGVVEVIPEEELKEKLERSIKENKPLRIKLGADPSAPDLHLGHTVPLRKLRQFQDLGHEVYFLIGDFTGMIGDPSGKSSTRKRLTREEVFKNAETYKKQIFKILDPSKTNVVFNSSWCEKMSFADVLDLTSRYTVARMLERDDFAKRYKEGRSISLIEFLYPLIQGYDSVVLKADVEVGGTDQKFNLLVGRELQKEYGQSQQVVMTLPLLEGTDGINKMSKSLGNYIGIAEEPKEMFGKLMSIPDELILKYFELLTDVPIDEIKNYEKRMKAGENPRDFKVLLAKTIVAQYHSRIAAEEAFAEFEKVFKNKGVPDEIQEITINDKAKIIDILVESKLLSSRSEVRRMLQQDAVYVNGERVKDENFLIFSGNNTIIKVGKRKFLKVK
;
A
#
# COMPACT_ATOMS: atom_id res chain seq x y z
N MET A 1 -26.67 2.74 -17.79
CA MET A 1 -25.92 2.05 -18.87
C MET A 1 -26.46 0.65 -18.97
N PRO A 2 -26.54 0.03 -20.16
CA PRO A 2 -26.86 -1.38 -20.28
C PRO A 2 -25.84 -2.21 -19.46
N LEU A 3 -26.32 -3.28 -18.82
CA LEU A 3 -25.46 -4.21 -18.09
C LEU A 3 -24.48 -4.86 -19.07
N LEU A 4 -23.18 -4.77 -18.79
CA LEU A 4 -22.13 -5.43 -19.58
C LEU A 4 -22.32 -6.94 -19.54
N SER A 5 -21.94 -7.63 -20.62
CA SER A 5 -21.96 -9.09 -20.66
C SER A 5 -21.01 -9.69 -19.62
N VAL A 6 -21.22 -10.96 -19.26
CA VAL A 6 -20.36 -11.65 -18.29
C VAL A 6 -18.90 -11.68 -18.77
N GLU A 7 -18.68 -11.87 -20.06
CA GLU A 7 -17.36 -11.86 -20.69
C GLU A 7 -16.69 -10.48 -20.60
N GLU A 8 -17.46 -9.41 -20.81
CA GLU A 8 -16.97 -8.03 -20.68
C GLU A 8 -16.60 -7.71 -19.23
N GLN A 9 -17.45 -8.11 -18.27
CA GLN A 9 -17.20 -7.96 -16.84
C GLN A 9 -15.95 -8.75 -16.42
N LEU A 10 -15.82 -10.01 -16.84
CA LEU A 10 -14.65 -10.83 -16.58
C LEU A 10 -13.38 -10.20 -17.17
N LYS A 11 -13.44 -9.65 -18.38
CA LYS A 11 -12.29 -8.96 -18.99
C LYS A 11 -11.81 -7.78 -18.13
N ILE A 12 -12.74 -6.99 -17.59
CA ILE A 12 -12.42 -5.87 -16.68
C ILE A 12 -11.85 -6.41 -15.37
N LEU A 13 -12.53 -7.39 -14.78
CA LEU A 13 -12.17 -7.95 -13.46
C LEU A 13 -10.86 -8.74 -13.48
N LYS A 14 -10.44 -9.33 -14.61
CA LYS A 14 -9.16 -10.06 -14.71
C LYS A 14 -7.94 -9.15 -14.90
N ARG A 15 -8.10 -7.86 -15.18
CA ARG A 15 -6.98 -6.90 -15.28
C ARG A 15 -6.17 -6.88 -13.98
N GLY A 16 -4.86 -7.12 -14.07
CA GLY A 16 -3.94 -7.10 -12.93
C GLY A 16 -4.19 -8.18 -11.86
N VAL A 17 -5.01 -9.20 -12.14
CA VAL A 17 -5.27 -10.32 -11.23
C VAL A 17 -4.22 -11.40 -11.43
N VAL A 18 -3.71 -11.95 -10.32
CA VAL A 18 -2.79 -13.11 -10.35
C VAL A 18 -3.58 -14.40 -10.52
N GLU A 19 -4.65 -14.57 -9.73
CA GLU A 19 -5.40 -15.82 -9.70
C GLU A 19 -6.85 -15.59 -9.23
N VAL A 20 -7.78 -16.36 -9.80
CA VAL A 20 -9.19 -16.46 -9.40
C VAL A 20 -9.50 -17.92 -9.07
N ILE A 21 -9.96 -18.21 -7.86
CA ILE A 21 -10.19 -19.57 -7.38
C ILE A 21 -11.61 -19.76 -6.84
N PRO A 22 -12.42 -20.63 -7.46
CA PRO A 22 -12.32 -21.09 -8.85
C PRO A 22 -12.87 -20.04 -9.82
N GLU A 23 -12.27 -19.93 -11.01
CA GLU A 23 -12.69 -18.94 -12.02
C GLU A 23 -14.11 -19.21 -12.55
N GLU A 24 -14.48 -20.48 -12.75
CA GLU A 24 -15.82 -20.84 -13.24
C GLU A 24 -16.92 -20.37 -12.28
N GLU A 25 -16.73 -20.47 -10.97
CA GLU A 25 -17.74 -19.97 -10.02
C GLU A 25 -17.86 -18.44 -10.04
N LEU A 26 -16.80 -17.69 -10.43
CA LEU A 26 -16.93 -16.26 -10.63
C LEU A 26 -17.88 -15.98 -11.80
N LYS A 27 -17.71 -16.72 -12.90
CA LYS A 27 -18.58 -16.62 -14.07
C LYS A 27 -20.03 -16.93 -13.70
N GLU A 28 -20.28 -18.05 -13.03
CA GLU A 28 -21.62 -18.46 -12.58
C GLU A 28 -22.27 -17.43 -11.64
N LYS A 29 -21.49 -16.86 -10.71
CA LYS A 29 -21.99 -15.81 -9.80
C LYS A 29 -22.34 -14.53 -10.56
N LEU A 30 -21.56 -14.12 -11.56
CA LEU A 30 -21.87 -12.97 -12.41
C LEU A 30 -23.12 -13.22 -13.25
N GLU A 31 -23.25 -14.39 -13.87
CA GLU A 31 -24.45 -14.81 -14.61
C GLU A 31 -25.70 -14.74 -13.73
N ARG A 32 -25.62 -15.30 -12.52
CA ARG A 32 -26.69 -15.24 -11.51
C ARG A 32 -27.01 -13.79 -11.13
N SER A 33 -25.98 -12.97 -10.89
CA SER A 33 -26.15 -11.56 -10.51
C SER A 33 -26.92 -10.78 -11.57
N ILE A 34 -26.59 -10.96 -12.85
CA ILE A 34 -27.29 -10.33 -13.98
C ILE A 34 -28.72 -10.87 -14.10
N LYS A 35 -28.89 -12.19 -14.06
CA LYS A 35 -30.21 -12.85 -14.21
C LYS A 35 -31.19 -12.44 -13.10
N GLU A 36 -30.72 -12.35 -11.86
CA GLU A 36 -31.53 -12.04 -10.69
C GLU A 36 -31.58 -10.52 -10.39
N ASN A 37 -30.84 -9.71 -11.14
CA ASN A 37 -30.62 -8.29 -10.86
C ASN A 37 -30.20 -8.03 -9.40
N LYS A 38 -29.31 -8.88 -8.88
CA LYS A 38 -28.86 -8.86 -7.49
C LYS A 38 -27.34 -8.67 -7.43
N PRO A 39 -26.84 -7.57 -6.83
CA PRO A 39 -25.42 -7.33 -6.64
C PRO A 39 -24.71 -8.49 -5.90
N LEU A 40 -23.49 -8.83 -6.35
CA LEU A 40 -22.58 -9.66 -5.57
C LEU A 40 -22.02 -8.88 -4.39
N ARG A 41 -21.68 -9.61 -3.32
CA ARG A 41 -21.03 -9.06 -2.13
C ARG A 41 -19.52 -9.29 -2.19
N ILE A 42 -18.76 -8.21 -2.35
CA ILE A 42 -17.31 -8.27 -2.53
C ILE A 42 -16.61 -7.81 -1.26
N LYS A 43 -15.88 -8.69 -0.59
CA LYS A 43 -15.17 -8.41 0.66
C LYS A 43 -13.72 -8.03 0.38
N LEU A 44 -13.23 -7.04 1.12
CA LEU A 44 -11.80 -6.78 1.34
C LEU A 44 -11.59 -6.47 2.82
N GLY A 45 -10.74 -7.25 3.49
CA GLY A 45 -10.28 -6.97 4.85
C GLY A 45 -9.05 -6.07 4.86
N ALA A 46 -8.99 -5.15 5.82
CA ALA A 46 -7.82 -4.32 6.09
C ALA A 46 -7.60 -4.16 7.59
N ASP A 47 -6.44 -4.60 8.09
CA ASP A 47 -6.01 -4.37 9.47
C ASP A 47 -5.30 -3.00 9.55
N PRO A 48 -5.86 -2.00 10.28
CA PRO A 48 -5.37 -0.63 10.30
C PRO A 48 -4.12 -0.51 11.19
N SER A 49 -3.00 -1.03 10.69
CA SER A 49 -1.72 -1.09 11.43
C SER A 49 -0.92 0.22 11.44
N ALA A 50 -1.30 1.17 10.59
CA ALA A 50 -0.76 2.51 10.50
C ALA A 50 -1.88 3.46 10.04
N PRO A 51 -1.78 4.79 10.24
CA PRO A 51 -2.89 5.70 9.91
C PRO A 51 -3.13 5.88 8.41
N ASP A 52 -2.09 6.04 7.59
CA ASP A 52 -2.28 6.33 6.15
C ASP A 52 -2.15 5.14 5.21
N LEU A 53 -2.92 5.18 4.14
CA LEU A 53 -2.81 4.28 3.00
C LEU A 53 -1.66 4.71 2.06
N HIS A 54 -1.16 3.75 1.32
CA HIS A 54 -0.13 3.94 0.29
C HIS A 54 -0.54 3.20 -0.97
N LEU A 55 0.12 3.45 -2.10
CA LEU A 55 -0.23 2.88 -3.40
C LEU A 55 -0.37 1.34 -3.37
N GLY A 56 0.43 0.63 -2.56
CA GLY A 56 0.24 -0.81 -2.37
C GLY A 56 -1.15 -1.22 -1.85
N HIS A 57 -1.76 -0.46 -0.94
CA HIS A 57 -3.12 -0.70 -0.47
C HIS A 57 -4.18 -0.36 -1.52
N THR A 58 -3.83 0.46 -2.51
CA THR A 58 -4.78 0.88 -3.55
C THR A 58 -5.02 -0.20 -4.59
N VAL A 59 -4.11 -1.16 -4.74
CA VAL A 59 -4.28 -2.28 -5.70
C VAL A 59 -5.59 -3.05 -5.45
N PRO A 60 -5.86 -3.59 -4.24
CA PRO A 60 -7.15 -4.21 -3.95
C PRO A 60 -8.32 -3.23 -3.91
N LEU A 61 -8.13 -1.99 -3.45
CA LEU A 61 -9.20 -0.97 -3.44
C LEU A 61 -9.66 -0.60 -4.86
N ARG A 62 -8.75 -0.51 -5.82
CA ARG A 62 -9.08 -0.26 -7.22
C ARG A 62 -9.83 -1.45 -7.84
N LYS A 63 -9.51 -2.68 -7.41
CA LYS A 63 -10.31 -3.85 -7.81
C LYS A 63 -11.73 -3.78 -7.26
N LEU A 64 -11.90 -3.40 -5.98
CA LEU A 64 -13.24 -3.14 -5.44
C LEU A 64 -13.97 -2.07 -6.23
N ARG A 65 -13.29 -0.97 -6.60
CA ARG A 65 -13.89 0.08 -7.42
C ARG A 65 -14.42 -0.45 -8.76
N GLN A 66 -13.68 -1.33 -9.43
CA GLN A 66 -14.17 -1.99 -10.64
C GLN A 66 -15.44 -2.79 -10.39
N PHE A 67 -15.54 -3.53 -9.27
CA PHE A 67 -16.79 -4.19 -8.89
C PHE A 67 -17.94 -3.19 -8.66
N GLN A 68 -17.68 -2.03 -8.04
CA GLN A 68 -18.70 -0.98 -7.86
C GLN A 68 -19.18 -0.37 -9.18
N ASP A 69 -18.26 -0.17 -10.13
CA ASP A 69 -18.57 0.35 -11.46
C ASP A 69 -19.43 -0.65 -12.25
N LEU A 70 -19.26 -1.95 -11.98
CA LEU A 70 -20.11 -3.04 -12.49
C LEU A 70 -21.45 -3.22 -11.73
N GLY A 71 -21.69 -2.41 -10.70
CA GLY A 71 -22.95 -2.42 -9.94
C GLY A 71 -23.00 -3.39 -8.76
N HIS A 72 -21.86 -3.93 -8.33
CA HIS A 72 -21.78 -4.80 -7.16
C HIS A 72 -21.59 -4.02 -5.86
N GLU A 73 -21.92 -4.66 -4.74
CA GLU A 73 -21.76 -4.08 -3.40
C GLU A 73 -20.41 -4.48 -2.81
N VAL A 74 -19.65 -3.50 -2.33
CA VAL A 74 -18.36 -3.78 -1.69
C VAL A 74 -18.46 -3.63 -0.18
N TYR A 75 -17.82 -4.55 0.53
CA TYR A 75 -17.68 -4.58 1.98
C TYR A 75 -16.21 -4.34 2.31
N PHE A 76 -15.91 -3.11 2.72
CA PHE A 76 -14.60 -2.77 3.24
C PHE A 76 -14.59 -3.06 4.74
N LEU A 77 -13.99 -4.19 5.10
CA LEU A 77 -13.92 -4.66 6.47
C LEU A 77 -12.68 -4.09 7.14
N ILE A 78 -12.91 -3.32 8.19
CA ILE A 78 -11.86 -2.84 9.09
C ILE A 78 -11.67 -3.91 10.16
N GLY A 79 -10.47 -4.48 10.16
CA GLY A 79 -10.07 -5.55 11.06
C GLY A 79 -9.69 -5.02 12.43
N ASP A 80 -10.64 -4.46 13.16
CA ASP A 80 -10.37 -3.84 14.45
C ASP A 80 -10.19 -4.85 15.58
N PHE A 81 -10.81 -6.02 15.47
CA PHE A 81 -10.54 -7.15 16.35
C PHE A 81 -9.32 -7.96 15.88
N THR A 82 -9.21 -8.24 14.58
CA THR A 82 -8.08 -8.99 14.00
C THR A 82 -6.75 -8.25 14.15
N GLY A 83 -6.76 -6.91 14.11
CA GLY A 83 -5.60 -6.07 14.38
C GLY A 83 -5.03 -6.23 15.81
N MET A 84 -5.86 -6.63 16.78
CA MET A 84 -5.40 -6.93 18.16
C MET A 84 -4.67 -8.27 18.26
N ILE A 85 -4.95 -9.21 17.35
CA ILE A 85 -4.26 -10.51 17.23
C ILE A 85 -2.96 -10.34 16.45
N GLY A 86 -3.07 -9.71 15.27
CA GLY A 86 -1.98 -9.44 14.34
C GLY A 86 -1.78 -10.53 13.29
N ASP A 87 -1.97 -10.17 12.02
CA ASP A 87 -1.79 -11.08 10.88
C ASP A 87 -0.35 -11.65 10.78
N PRO A 88 -0.16 -12.98 10.83
CA PRO A 88 1.15 -13.60 10.64
C PRO A 88 1.59 -13.67 9.16
N SER A 89 0.74 -13.35 8.18
CA SER A 89 0.95 -13.66 6.76
C SER A 89 2.19 -13.01 6.17
N GLY A 90 3.09 -13.87 5.67
CA GLY A 90 4.36 -13.46 5.07
C GLY A 90 5.34 -12.84 6.07
N LYS A 91 5.21 -13.11 7.38
CA LYS A 91 6.09 -12.58 8.43
C LYS A 91 6.91 -13.69 9.10
N SER A 92 8.15 -13.34 9.44
CA SER A 92 9.10 -14.23 10.12
C SER A 92 9.05 -14.13 11.66
N SER A 93 8.28 -13.18 12.21
CA SER A 93 8.17 -12.91 13.65
C SER A 93 6.75 -12.45 14.03
N THR A 94 6.36 -12.70 15.27
CA THR A 94 5.06 -12.27 15.83
C THR A 94 4.90 -10.75 15.72
N ARG A 95 3.70 -10.29 15.30
CA ARG A 95 3.39 -8.85 15.24
C ARG A 95 3.28 -8.24 16.64
N LYS A 96 3.61 -6.94 16.74
CA LYS A 96 3.25 -6.12 17.90
C LYS A 96 1.73 -5.93 17.90
N ARG A 97 1.08 -6.25 19.02
CA ARG A 97 -0.36 -6.01 19.22
C ARG A 97 -0.63 -4.52 19.36
N LEU A 98 -1.72 -4.05 18.75
CA LEU A 98 -2.19 -2.67 18.87
C LEU A 98 -3.26 -2.58 19.95
N THR A 99 -3.37 -1.42 20.60
CA THR A 99 -4.50 -1.16 21.51
C THR A 99 -5.75 -0.87 20.69
N ARG A 100 -6.92 -1.06 21.31
CA ARG A 100 -8.21 -0.72 20.69
C ARG A 100 -8.24 0.74 20.23
N GLU A 101 -7.76 1.66 21.06
CA GLU A 101 -7.70 3.09 20.73
C GLU A 101 -6.83 3.39 19.52
N GLU A 102 -5.65 2.76 19.40
CA GLU A 102 -4.76 2.90 18.25
C GLU A 102 -5.43 2.41 16.96
N VAL A 103 -6.08 1.26 17.03
CA VAL A 103 -6.81 0.65 15.92
C VAL A 103 -7.97 1.55 15.45
N PHE A 104 -8.77 2.08 16.38
CA PHE A 104 -9.87 2.99 16.05
C PHE A 104 -9.37 4.30 15.42
N LYS A 105 -8.27 4.87 15.94
CA LYS A 105 -7.68 6.08 15.36
C LYS A 105 -7.20 5.86 13.93
N ASN A 106 -6.57 4.72 13.65
CA ASN A 106 -6.12 4.36 12.31
C ASN A 106 -7.29 3.99 11.38
N ALA A 107 -8.38 3.41 11.92
CA ALA A 107 -9.58 3.10 11.18
C ALA A 107 -10.27 4.36 10.63
N GLU A 108 -10.32 5.44 11.42
CA GLU A 108 -10.90 6.72 10.99
C GLU A 108 -10.14 7.36 9.83
N THR A 109 -8.80 7.27 9.84
CA THR A 109 -7.99 7.76 8.72
C THR A 109 -8.16 6.88 7.48
N TYR A 110 -8.26 5.57 7.64
CA TYR A 110 -8.56 4.64 6.53
C TYR A 110 -9.89 4.97 5.89
N LYS A 111 -10.95 5.12 6.69
CA LYS A 111 -12.30 5.44 6.20
C LYS A 111 -12.32 6.70 5.34
N LYS A 112 -11.59 7.75 5.73
CA LYS A 112 -11.48 8.99 4.92
C LYS A 112 -10.72 8.76 3.62
N GLN A 113 -9.66 7.96 3.68
CA GLN A 113 -8.75 7.76 2.55
C GLN A 113 -9.28 6.78 1.50
N ILE A 114 -10.03 5.74 1.89
CA ILE A 114 -10.61 4.79 0.92
C ILE A 114 -11.58 5.45 -0.04
N PHE A 115 -12.29 6.50 0.38
CA PHE A 115 -13.27 7.22 -0.45
C PHE A 115 -12.61 8.15 -1.48
N LYS A 116 -11.28 8.26 -1.50
CA LYS A 116 -10.56 8.79 -2.67
C LYS A 116 -10.66 7.84 -3.88
N ILE A 117 -10.99 6.56 -3.65
CA ILE A 117 -11.04 5.51 -4.67
C ILE A 117 -12.45 4.94 -4.79
N LEU A 118 -13.03 4.54 -3.65
CA LEU A 118 -14.32 3.90 -3.58
C LEU A 118 -15.47 4.91 -3.59
N ASP A 119 -16.57 4.54 -4.21
CA ASP A 119 -17.84 5.26 -4.11
C ASP A 119 -18.48 5.00 -2.73
N PRO A 120 -18.70 6.02 -1.87
CA PRO A 120 -19.31 5.85 -0.57
C PRO A 120 -20.73 5.26 -0.63
N SER A 121 -21.50 5.56 -1.68
CA SER A 121 -22.89 5.09 -1.81
C SER A 121 -23.00 3.58 -2.08
N LYS A 122 -21.92 2.99 -2.58
CA LYS A 122 -21.80 1.55 -2.90
C LYS A 122 -20.82 0.82 -1.98
N THR A 123 -20.41 1.45 -0.87
CA THR A 123 -19.42 0.89 0.07
C THR A 123 -20.04 0.68 1.45
N ASN A 124 -20.04 -0.56 1.91
CA ASN A 124 -20.35 -0.91 3.29
C ASN A 124 -19.05 -0.98 4.09
N VAL A 125 -18.80 0.01 4.95
CA VAL A 125 -17.68 -0.03 5.90
C VAL A 125 -18.14 -0.77 7.15
N VAL A 126 -17.50 -1.90 7.46
CA VAL A 126 -17.88 -2.79 8.58
C VAL A 126 -16.68 -3.05 9.49
N PHE A 127 -16.95 -3.35 10.76
CA PHE A 127 -15.93 -3.60 11.79
C PHE A 127 -16.11 -5.02 12.31
N ASN A 128 -15.07 -5.85 12.30
CA ASN A 128 -15.22 -7.24 12.70
C ASN A 128 -15.42 -7.43 14.22
N SER A 129 -15.05 -6.45 15.03
CA SER A 129 -15.44 -6.41 16.44
C SER A 129 -16.96 -6.52 16.66
N SER A 130 -17.77 -6.06 15.70
CA SER A 130 -19.24 -6.06 15.83
C SER A 130 -19.87 -7.45 15.94
N TRP A 131 -19.16 -8.50 15.49
CA TRP A 131 -19.51 -9.90 15.71
C TRP A 131 -18.48 -10.64 16.57
N CYS A 132 -17.19 -10.36 16.43
CA CYS A 132 -16.14 -11.05 17.21
C CYS A 132 -16.25 -10.80 18.73
N GLU A 133 -16.60 -9.58 19.16
CA GLU A 133 -16.75 -9.29 20.60
C GLU A 133 -17.97 -9.96 21.23
N LYS A 134 -18.91 -10.44 20.41
CA LYS A 134 -20.12 -11.13 20.86
C LYS A 134 -19.96 -12.65 20.87
N MET A 135 -18.84 -13.18 20.38
CA MET A 135 -18.59 -14.62 20.38
C MET A 135 -18.40 -15.10 21.82
N SER A 136 -19.24 -16.04 22.23
CA SER A 136 -19.01 -16.80 23.45
C SER A 136 -17.83 -17.76 23.26
N PHE A 137 -17.29 -18.28 24.36
CA PHE A 137 -16.25 -19.31 24.26
C PHE A 137 -16.75 -20.57 23.53
N ALA A 138 -18.05 -20.90 23.65
CA ALA A 138 -18.66 -22.00 22.89
C ALA A 138 -18.62 -21.74 21.37
N ASP A 139 -18.85 -20.50 20.93
CA ASP A 139 -18.76 -20.13 19.51
C ASP A 139 -17.31 -20.25 18.99
N VAL A 140 -16.33 -19.92 19.82
CA VAL A 140 -14.91 -20.11 19.48
C VAL A 140 -14.56 -21.59 19.37
N LEU A 141 -15.08 -22.45 20.27
CA LEU A 141 -14.90 -23.89 20.18
C LEU A 141 -15.55 -24.47 18.92
N ASP A 142 -16.76 -24.04 18.56
CA ASP A 142 -17.41 -24.41 17.30
C ASP A 142 -16.55 -24.01 16.10
N LEU A 143 -16.14 -22.74 16.02
CA LEU A 143 -15.32 -22.23 14.92
C LEU A 143 -14.00 -23.00 14.78
N THR A 144 -13.30 -23.26 15.90
CA THR A 144 -12.01 -23.96 15.89
C THR A 144 -12.14 -25.45 15.61
N SER A 145 -13.31 -26.06 15.83
CA SER A 145 -13.56 -27.46 15.48
C SER A 145 -13.71 -27.71 13.98
N ARG A 146 -14.02 -26.67 13.20
CA ARG A 146 -14.29 -26.75 11.75
C ARG A 146 -13.03 -26.75 10.88
N TYR A 147 -11.85 -26.59 11.47
CA TYR A 147 -10.60 -26.56 10.72
C TYR A 147 -9.49 -27.30 11.47
N THR A 148 -8.63 -28.01 10.73
CA THR A 148 -7.63 -28.88 11.35
C THR A 148 -6.29 -28.18 11.51
N VAL A 149 -5.54 -28.58 12.54
CA VAL A 149 -4.15 -28.15 12.75
C VAL A 149 -3.27 -28.55 11.56
N ALA A 150 -3.49 -29.73 10.97
CA ALA A 150 -2.74 -30.17 9.80
C ALA A 150 -2.85 -29.18 8.63
N ARG A 151 -4.07 -28.73 8.30
CA ARG A 151 -4.30 -27.72 7.25
C ARG A 151 -3.70 -26.36 7.61
N MET A 152 -3.68 -25.99 8.89
CA MET A 152 -2.99 -24.76 9.33
C MET A 152 -1.48 -24.83 9.10
N LEU A 153 -0.87 -26.00 9.33
CA LEU A 153 0.56 -26.21 9.15
C LEU A 153 1.00 -26.33 7.67
N GLU A 154 0.07 -26.48 6.74
CA GLU A 154 0.35 -26.41 5.29
C GLU A 154 0.68 -24.98 4.82
N ARG A 155 0.32 -23.97 5.62
CA ARG A 155 0.64 -22.57 5.34
C ARG A 155 2.14 -22.33 5.42
N ASP A 156 2.72 -21.75 4.37
CA ASP A 156 4.19 -21.64 4.18
C ASP A 156 4.97 -21.05 5.37
N ASP A 157 4.46 -19.99 6.00
CA ASP A 157 5.11 -19.32 7.13
C ASP A 157 5.08 -20.17 8.41
N PHE A 158 3.96 -20.85 8.70
CA PHE A 158 3.84 -21.80 9.80
C PHE A 158 4.66 -23.06 9.54
N ALA A 159 4.60 -23.62 8.34
CA ALA A 159 5.41 -24.77 7.93
C ALA A 159 6.91 -24.50 8.16
N LYS A 160 7.38 -23.33 7.71
CA LYS A 160 8.78 -22.91 7.87
C LYS A 160 9.15 -22.70 9.34
N ARG A 161 8.36 -21.95 10.11
CA ARG A 161 8.63 -21.70 11.54
C ARG A 161 8.64 -22.99 12.34
N TYR A 162 7.69 -23.88 12.08
CA TYR A 162 7.61 -25.17 12.75
C TYR A 162 8.84 -26.04 12.45
N LYS A 163 9.24 -26.15 11.18
CA LYS A 163 10.45 -26.87 10.76
C LYS A 163 11.74 -26.28 11.36
N GLU A 164 11.80 -24.96 11.53
CA GLU A 164 12.94 -24.25 12.13
C GLU A 164 12.91 -24.23 13.67
N GLY A 165 11.90 -24.84 14.32
CA GLY A 165 11.75 -24.81 15.78
C GLY A 165 11.44 -23.43 16.35
N ARG A 166 10.98 -22.49 15.52
CA ARG A 166 10.56 -21.16 15.96
C ARG A 166 9.16 -21.24 16.56
N SER A 167 8.97 -20.58 17.70
CA SER A 167 7.67 -20.52 18.38
C SER A 167 6.57 -20.03 17.45
N ILE A 168 5.37 -20.63 17.53
CA ILE A 168 4.13 -20.20 16.90
C ILE A 168 3.08 -20.16 18.02
N SER A 169 2.50 -18.99 18.30
CA SER A 169 1.50 -18.88 19.37
C SER A 169 0.16 -19.46 18.94
N LEU A 170 -0.60 -20.06 19.87
CA LEU A 170 -1.97 -20.53 19.62
C LEU A 170 -2.89 -19.42 19.07
N ILE A 171 -2.68 -18.18 19.51
CA ILE A 171 -3.47 -17.05 19.01
C ILE A 171 -3.22 -16.77 17.52
N GLU A 172 -2.03 -17.10 16.99
CA GLU A 172 -1.72 -16.93 15.56
C GLU A 172 -2.52 -17.92 14.70
N PHE A 173 -2.86 -19.10 15.23
CA PHE A 173 -3.74 -20.07 14.58
C PHE A 173 -5.21 -19.61 14.55
N LEU A 174 -5.62 -18.72 15.45
CA LEU A 174 -6.99 -18.19 15.45
C LEU A 174 -7.19 -17.12 14.36
N TYR A 175 -6.13 -16.46 13.91
CA TYR A 175 -6.24 -15.35 12.96
C TYR A 175 -6.92 -15.77 11.63
N PRO A 176 -6.49 -16.85 10.93
CA PRO A 176 -7.14 -17.26 9.68
C PRO A 176 -8.60 -17.65 9.88
N LEU A 177 -8.96 -18.22 11.04
CA LEU A 177 -10.33 -18.61 11.35
C LEU A 177 -11.22 -17.40 11.53
N ILE A 178 -10.74 -16.38 12.24
CA ILE A 178 -11.50 -15.15 12.47
C ILE A 178 -11.68 -14.39 11.16
N GLN A 179 -10.61 -14.22 10.38
CA GLN A 179 -10.72 -13.61 9.05
C GLN A 179 -11.67 -14.39 8.13
N GLY A 180 -11.63 -15.73 8.19
CA GLY A 180 -12.55 -16.56 7.41
C GLY A 180 -14.00 -16.48 7.90
N TYR A 181 -14.21 -16.40 9.22
CA TYR A 181 -15.53 -16.20 9.82
C TYR A 181 -16.16 -14.87 9.42
N ASP A 182 -15.36 -13.83 9.19
CA ASP A 182 -15.85 -12.57 8.63
C ASP A 182 -16.60 -12.80 7.29
N SER A 183 -16.14 -13.73 6.45
CA SER A 183 -16.81 -14.08 5.19
C SER A 183 -18.13 -14.83 5.40
N VAL A 184 -18.21 -15.65 6.46
CA VAL A 184 -19.45 -16.33 6.87
C VAL A 184 -20.49 -15.32 7.32
N VAL A 185 -20.11 -14.33 8.12
CA VAL A 185 -21.01 -13.27 8.60
C VAL A 185 -21.50 -12.40 7.45
N LEU A 186 -20.60 -11.99 6.55
CA LEU A 186 -20.93 -11.12 5.42
C LEU A 186 -21.64 -11.85 4.27
N LYS A 187 -21.57 -13.19 4.25
CA LYS A 187 -21.98 -14.03 3.11
C LYS A 187 -21.31 -13.57 1.82
N ALA A 188 -19.99 -13.40 1.88
CA ALA A 188 -19.19 -12.87 0.77
C ALA A 188 -19.30 -13.79 -0.46
N ASP A 189 -19.57 -13.20 -1.63
CA ASP A 189 -19.54 -13.91 -2.91
C ASP A 189 -18.12 -13.96 -3.49
N VAL A 190 -17.33 -12.92 -3.24
CA VAL A 190 -15.93 -12.81 -3.65
C VAL A 190 -15.15 -12.16 -2.50
N GLU A 191 -13.96 -12.68 -2.18
CA GLU A 191 -13.00 -11.99 -1.33
C GLU A 191 -11.74 -11.64 -2.13
N VAL A 192 -11.39 -10.36 -2.12
CA VAL A 192 -10.22 -9.81 -2.79
C VAL A 192 -9.08 -9.65 -1.78
N GLY A 193 -7.86 -10.01 -2.15
CA GLY A 193 -6.69 -9.84 -1.30
C GLY A 193 -5.37 -9.86 -2.07
N GLY A 194 -4.27 -9.53 -1.40
CA GLY A 194 -2.92 -9.75 -1.95
C GLY A 194 -2.60 -11.25 -2.04
N THR A 195 -1.59 -11.62 -2.85
CA THR A 195 -1.11 -13.01 -2.91
C THR A 195 -0.64 -13.54 -1.55
N ASP A 196 -0.21 -12.66 -0.64
CA ASP A 196 0.14 -13.03 0.74
C ASP A 196 -1.06 -13.43 1.60
N GLN A 197 -2.30 -13.17 1.15
CA GLN A 197 -3.53 -13.51 1.85
C GLN A 197 -4.20 -14.79 1.33
N LYS A 198 -3.65 -15.45 0.30
CA LYS A 198 -4.28 -16.59 -0.38
C LYS A 198 -4.77 -17.67 0.60
N PHE A 199 -3.95 -18.03 1.59
CA PHE A 199 -4.34 -19.03 2.59
C PHE A 199 -5.57 -18.61 3.40
N ASN A 200 -5.59 -17.38 3.94
CA ASN A 200 -6.71 -16.90 4.75
C ASN A 200 -8.01 -16.81 3.94
N LEU A 201 -7.91 -16.42 2.67
CA LEU A 201 -9.04 -16.37 1.74
C LEU A 201 -9.61 -17.77 1.45
N LEU A 202 -8.75 -18.78 1.34
CA LEU A 202 -9.17 -20.18 1.21
C LEU A 202 -9.81 -20.73 2.49
N VAL A 203 -9.31 -20.33 3.67
CA VAL A 203 -9.95 -20.66 4.95
C VAL A 203 -11.37 -20.09 5.00
N GLY A 204 -11.57 -18.83 4.62
CA GLY A 204 -12.92 -18.23 4.53
C GLY A 204 -13.85 -18.99 3.59
N ARG A 205 -13.32 -19.43 2.45
CA ARG A 205 -14.05 -20.25 1.49
C ARG A 205 -14.47 -21.61 2.07
N GLU A 206 -13.58 -22.29 2.78
CA GLU A 206 -13.90 -23.58 3.41
C GLU A 206 -14.87 -23.42 4.57
N LEU A 207 -14.70 -22.39 5.40
CA LEU A 207 -15.64 -22.12 6.49
C LEU A 207 -17.05 -21.85 5.98
N GLN A 208 -17.22 -21.06 4.91
CA GLN A 208 -18.55 -20.84 4.32
C GLN A 208 -19.24 -22.17 3.96
N LYS A 209 -18.51 -23.14 3.41
CA LYS A 209 -19.03 -24.48 3.12
C LYS A 209 -19.46 -25.22 4.40
N GLU A 210 -18.63 -25.20 5.43
CA GLU A 210 -18.94 -25.82 6.74
C GLU A 210 -20.16 -25.18 7.42
N TYR A 211 -20.43 -23.90 7.14
CA TYR A 211 -21.64 -23.18 7.58
C TYR A 211 -22.81 -23.31 6.58
N GLY A 212 -22.73 -24.16 5.57
CA GLY A 212 -23.80 -24.39 4.58
C GLY A 212 -24.07 -23.21 3.65
N GLN A 213 -23.11 -22.30 3.48
CA GLN A 213 -23.20 -21.14 2.60
C GLN A 213 -22.57 -21.43 1.23
N SER A 214 -22.96 -20.63 0.22
CA SER A 214 -22.23 -20.58 -1.05
C SER A 214 -20.81 -20.08 -0.79
N GLN A 215 -19.83 -20.84 -1.25
CA GLN A 215 -18.43 -20.50 -1.11
C GLN A 215 -18.09 -19.20 -1.87
N GLN A 216 -17.22 -18.37 -1.29
CA GLN A 216 -16.68 -17.19 -1.94
C GLN A 216 -15.67 -17.57 -3.02
N VAL A 217 -15.60 -16.78 -4.08
CA VAL A 217 -14.46 -16.82 -5.00
C VAL A 217 -13.29 -16.07 -4.37
N VAL A 218 -12.11 -16.68 -4.41
CA VAL A 218 -10.86 -16.05 -3.98
C VAL A 218 -10.25 -15.32 -5.16
N MET A 219 -10.03 -14.02 -5.04
CA MET A 219 -9.36 -13.21 -6.07
C MET A 219 -8.09 -12.60 -5.50
N THR A 220 -6.93 -13.05 -6.01
CA THR A 220 -5.63 -12.57 -5.54
C THR A 220 -4.99 -11.58 -6.51
N LEU A 221 -4.41 -10.53 -5.93
CA LEU A 221 -3.72 -9.45 -6.64
C LEU A 221 -2.24 -9.47 -6.29
N PRO A 222 -1.37 -9.02 -7.21
CA PRO A 222 0.05 -9.00 -6.93
C PRO A 222 0.36 -7.99 -5.82
N LEU A 223 1.43 -8.26 -5.08
CA LEU A 223 2.01 -7.27 -4.20
C LEU A 223 2.72 -6.22 -5.05
N LEU A 224 2.49 -4.94 -4.74
CA LEU A 224 3.17 -3.82 -5.37
C LEU A 224 4.52 -3.62 -4.68
N GLU A 225 5.60 -3.68 -5.42
CA GLU A 225 6.94 -3.34 -4.96
C GLU A 225 7.03 -1.84 -4.66
N GLY A 226 7.82 -1.46 -3.66
CA GLY A 226 8.04 -0.06 -3.32
C GLY A 226 9.04 0.65 -4.24
N THR A 227 9.46 1.83 -3.82
CA THR A 227 10.49 2.64 -4.51
C THR A 227 11.87 1.98 -4.56
N ASP A 228 12.09 0.91 -3.79
CA ASP A 228 13.31 0.11 -3.78
C ASP A 228 13.33 -0.99 -4.84
N GLY A 229 12.22 -1.25 -5.55
CA GLY A 229 12.17 -2.23 -6.64
C GLY A 229 11.96 -3.69 -6.23
N ILE A 230 12.26 -4.02 -4.98
CA ILE A 230 12.43 -5.41 -4.53
C ILE A 230 11.37 -5.77 -3.51
N ASN A 231 11.27 -5.01 -2.42
CA ASN A 231 10.35 -5.36 -1.35
C ASN A 231 8.95 -4.82 -1.64
N LYS A 232 7.93 -5.52 -1.13
CA LYS A 232 6.57 -4.99 -1.14
C LYS A 232 6.53 -3.62 -0.47
N MET A 233 5.69 -2.74 -1.01
CA MET A 233 5.52 -1.39 -0.51
C MET A 233 5.10 -1.42 0.96
N SER A 234 5.89 -0.79 1.82
CA SER A 234 5.69 -0.80 3.26
C SER A 234 6.18 0.49 3.91
N LYS A 235 5.38 1.04 4.83
CA LYS A 235 5.81 2.15 5.67
C LYS A 235 7.05 1.84 6.51
N SER A 236 7.15 0.60 7.01
CA SER A 236 8.26 0.18 7.87
C SER A 236 9.60 0.14 7.14
N LEU A 237 9.59 -0.01 5.81
CA LEU A 237 10.78 -0.04 4.97
C LEU A 237 11.13 1.34 4.39
N GLY A 238 10.27 2.35 4.61
CA GLY A 238 10.45 3.67 4.01
C GLY A 238 10.34 3.70 2.48
N ASN A 239 9.92 2.61 1.84
CA ASN A 239 9.83 2.47 0.38
C ASN A 239 8.44 2.83 -0.18
N TYR A 240 7.58 3.47 0.60
CA TYR A 240 6.17 3.71 0.28
C TYR A 240 5.89 5.06 -0.36
N ILE A 241 4.76 5.10 -1.09
CA ILE A 241 4.17 6.33 -1.66
C ILE A 241 2.75 6.45 -1.12
N GLY A 242 2.51 7.38 -0.19
CA GLY A 242 1.22 7.63 0.43
C GLY A 242 0.23 8.33 -0.50
N ILE A 243 -1.06 8.00 -0.41
CA ILE A 243 -2.10 8.59 -1.29
C ILE A 243 -2.62 9.96 -0.83
N ALA A 244 -2.18 10.39 0.34
CA ALA A 244 -2.47 11.68 0.94
C ALA A 244 -1.21 12.55 1.07
N GLU A 245 -0.09 12.13 0.47
CA GLU A 245 1.13 12.94 0.42
C GLU A 245 0.94 14.14 -0.50
N GLU A 246 1.67 15.23 -0.25
CA GLU A 246 1.65 16.40 -1.12
C GLU A 246 2.02 16.03 -2.58
N PRO A 247 1.40 16.66 -3.60
CA PRO A 247 1.62 16.35 -5.01
C PRO A 247 3.10 16.25 -5.40
N LYS A 248 3.92 17.19 -4.92
CA LYS A 248 5.36 17.24 -5.14
C LYS A 248 6.09 16.00 -4.61
N GLU A 249 5.77 15.58 -3.38
CA GLU A 249 6.41 14.43 -2.74
C GLU A 249 5.98 13.12 -3.44
N MET A 250 4.69 12.98 -3.73
CA MET A 250 4.16 11.85 -4.49
C MET A 250 4.83 11.75 -5.87
N PHE A 251 4.93 12.87 -6.59
CA PHE A 251 5.59 12.94 -7.90
C PHE A 251 7.06 12.55 -7.81
N GLY A 252 7.81 13.14 -6.87
CA GLY A 252 9.23 12.85 -6.67
C GLY A 252 9.50 11.39 -6.31
N LYS A 253 8.63 10.75 -5.51
CA LYS A 253 8.72 9.32 -5.21
C LYS A 253 8.39 8.44 -6.42
N LEU A 254 7.37 8.79 -7.21
CA LEU A 254 7.04 8.06 -8.44
C LEU A 254 8.17 8.13 -9.47
N MET A 255 8.86 9.26 -9.57
CA MET A 255 10.06 9.39 -10.40
C MET A 255 11.25 8.53 -9.93
N SER A 256 11.24 8.07 -8.68
CA SER A 256 12.31 7.26 -8.09
C SER A 256 12.13 5.75 -8.19
N ILE A 257 10.97 5.27 -8.67
CA ILE A 257 10.77 3.83 -8.89
C ILE A 257 11.73 3.29 -9.96
N PRO A 258 12.13 2.02 -9.93
CA PRO A 258 12.90 1.42 -11.02
C PRO A 258 12.13 1.35 -12.35
N ASP A 259 12.83 1.34 -13.48
CA ASP A 259 12.22 1.41 -14.81
C ASP A 259 11.38 0.16 -15.12
N GLU A 260 11.79 -1.00 -14.62
CA GLU A 260 11.09 -2.27 -14.74
C GLU A 260 9.70 -2.26 -14.09
N LEU A 261 9.43 -1.36 -13.14
CA LEU A 261 8.14 -1.25 -12.46
C LEU A 261 7.15 -0.33 -13.17
N ILE A 262 7.57 0.46 -14.17
CA ILE A 262 6.72 1.47 -14.83
C ILE A 262 5.41 0.86 -15.34
N LEU A 263 5.50 -0.22 -16.11
CA LEU A 263 4.35 -0.87 -16.74
C LEU A 263 3.43 -1.53 -15.70
N LYS A 264 4.01 -2.19 -14.70
CA LYS A 264 3.27 -2.79 -13.58
C LYS A 264 2.51 -1.72 -12.79
N TYR A 265 3.13 -0.56 -12.55
CA TYR A 265 2.47 0.56 -11.88
C TYR A 265 1.32 1.12 -12.71
N PHE A 266 1.48 1.30 -14.03
CA PHE A 266 0.36 1.68 -14.90
C PHE A 266 -0.79 0.68 -14.81
N GLU A 267 -0.50 -0.61 -14.93
CA GLU A 267 -1.52 -1.65 -14.94
C GLU A 267 -2.34 -1.68 -13.65
N LEU A 268 -1.65 -1.63 -12.49
CA LEU A 268 -2.25 -1.81 -11.17
C LEU A 268 -2.83 -0.51 -10.57
N LEU A 269 -2.27 0.65 -10.90
CA LEU A 269 -2.56 1.90 -10.20
C LEU A 269 -3.33 2.93 -11.03
N THR A 270 -3.54 2.66 -12.33
CA THR A 270 -4.20 3.62 -13.23
C THR A 270 -5.33 2.98 -14.03
N ASP A 271 -6.18 3.83 -14.62
CA ASP A 271 -7.25 3.43 -15.53
C ASP A 271 -6.82 3.48 -17.01
N VAL A 272 -5.53 3.70 -17.28
CA VAL A 272 -4.96 3.67 -18.64
C VAL A 272 -5.32 2.34 -19.31
N PRO A 273 -5.87 2.33 -20.53
CA PRO A 273 -6.23 1.11 -21.25
C PRO A 273 -5.05 0.16 -21.43
N ILE A 274 -5.31 -1.15 -21.33
CA ILE A 274 -4.24 -2.17 -21.42
C ILE A 274 -3.50 -2.14 -22.77
N ASP A 275 -4.19 -1.80 -23.85
CA ASP A 275 -3.59 -1.69 -25.18
C ASP A 275 -2.67 -0.47 -25.31
N GLU A 276 -2.93 0.59 -24.54
CA GLU A 276 -2.05 1.75 -24.43
C GLU A 276 -0.81 1.41 -23.59
N ILE A 277 -0.95 0.65 -22.51
CA ILE A 277 0.19 0.14 -21.72
C ILE A 277 1.10 -0.76 -22.59
N LYS A 278 0.53 -1.64 -23.42
CA LYS A 278 1.29 -2.44 -24.39
C LYS A 278 2.01 -1.57 -25.42
N ASN A 279 1.43 -0.43 -25.81
CA ASN A 279 2.10 0.52 -26.69
C ASN A 279 3.30 1.19 -25.98
N TYR A 280 3.16 1.56 -24.70
CA TYR A 280 4.29 2.06 -23.90
C TYR A 280 5.43 1.04 -23.82
N GLU A 281 5.12 -0.22 -23.59
CA GLU A 281 6.11 -1.30 -23.57
C GLU A 281 6.88 -1.39 -24.89
N LYS A 282 6.18 -1.35 -26.04
CA LYS A 282 6.82 -1.39 -27.37
C LYS A 282 7.75 -0.19 -27.59
N ARG A 283 7.31 1.01 -27.20
CA ARG A 283 8.08 2.25 -27.33
C ARG A 283 9.32 2.26 -26.44
N MET A 284 9.20 1.82 -25.19
CA MET A 284 10.34 1.64 -24.28
C MET A 284 11.35 0.63 -24.85
N LYS A 285 10.88 -0.50 -25.39
CA LYS A 285 11.74 -1.50 -26.05
C LYS A 285 12.41 -0.96 -27.33
N ALA A 286 11.79 0.01 -27.99
CA ALA A 286 12.34 0.70 -29.17
C ALA A 286 13.38 1.79 -28.82
N GLY A 287 13.66 2.03 -27.53
CA GLY A 287 14.70 2.95 -27.08
C GLY A 287 14.20 4.33 -26.63
N GLU A 288 12.88 4.54 -26.53
CA GLU A 288 12.37 5.76 -25.89
C GLU A 288 12.73 5.80 -24.40
N ASN A 289 12.99 7.00 -23.89
CA ASN A 289 13.53 7.18 -22.55
C ASN A 289 12.48 6.78 -21.47
N PRO A 290 12.77 5.81 -20.59
CA PRO A 290 11.88 5.42 -19.49
C PRO A 290 11.45 6.58 -18.60
N ARG A 291 12.26 7.64 -18.49
CA ARG A 291 11.92 8.86 -17.75
C ARG A 291 10.60 9.46 -18.22
N ASP A 292 10.32 9.46 -19.52
CA ASP A 292 9.12 10.12 -20.05
C ASP A 292 7.85 9.34 -19.68
N PHE A 293 7.94 8.01 -19.66
CA PHE A 293 6.86 7.15 -19.16
C PHE A 293 6.68 7.26 -17.64
N LYS A 294 7.76 7.45 -16.87
CA LYS A 294 7.67 7.77 -15.44
C LYS A 294 6.99 9.11 -15.19
N VAL A 295 7.31 10.14 -15.97
CA VAL A 295 6.63 11.44 -15.88
C VAL A 295 5.15 11.27 -16.17
N LEU A 296 4.80 10.53 -17.22
CA LEU A 296 3.41 10.24 -17.56
C LEU A 296 2.68 9.49 -16.45
N LEU A 297 3.31 8.46 -15.88
CA LEU A 297 2.79 7.70 -14.74
C LEU A 297 2.58 8.61 -13.53
N ALA A 298 3.58 9.43 -13.20
CA ALA A 298 3.55 10.34 -12.06
C ALA A 298 2.43 11.37 -12.21
N LYS A 299 2.30 11.99 -13.38
CA LYS A 299 1.18 12.90 -13.69
C LYS A 299 -0.18 12.21 -13.55
N THR A 300 -0.31 10.99 -14.07
CA THR A 300 -1.56 10.21 -14.03
C THR A 300 -1.97 9.92 -12.59
N ILE A 301 -1.04 9.42 -11.77
CA ILE A 301 -1.32 9.07 -10.37
C ILE A 301 -1.59 10.31 -9.52
N VAL A 302 -0.80 11.39 -9.67
CA VAL A 302 -1.04 12.65 -8.93
C VAL A 302 -2.41 13.23 -9.31
N ALA A 303 -2.77 13.20 -10.59
CA ALA A 303 -4.07 13.68 -11.04
C ALA A 303 -5.24 12.88 -10.45
N GLN A 304 -5.08 11.57 -10.25
CA GLN A 304 -6.10 10.70 -9.64
C GLN A 304 -6.35 11.01 -8.16
N TYR A 305 -5.31 11.33 -7.38
CA TYR A 305 -5.42 11.52 -5.93
C TYR A 305 -5.51 12.99 -5.48
N HIS A 306 -5.20 13.91 -6.39
CA HIS A 306 -5.24 15.36 -6.20
C HIS A 306 -6.05 16.00 -7.34
N SER A 307 -5.38 16.57 -8.34
CA SER A 307 -6.01 17.18 -9.50
C SER A 307 -5.06 17.22 -10.69
N ARG A 308 -5.59 17.40 -11.90
CA ARG A 308 -4.77 17.59 -13.10
C ARG A 308 -3.85 18.81 -12.99
N ILE A 309 -4.33 19.89 -12.37
CA ILE A 309 -3.54 21.11 -12.15
C ILE A 309 -2.35 20.81 -11.22
N ALA A 310 -2.60 20.15 -10.09
CA ALA A 310 -1.55 19.78 -9.15
C ALA A 310 -0.50 18.85 -9.77
N ALA A 311 -0.89 17.97 -10.70
CA ALA A 311 0.03 17.11 -11.44
C ALA A 311 0.97 17.89 -12.36
N GLU A 312 0.46 18.92 -13.05
CA GLU A 312 1.26 19.79 -13.91
C GLU A 312 2.20 20.69 -13.09
N GLU A 313 1.72 21.24 -11.97
CA GLU A 313 2.53 22.03 -11.04
C GLU A 313 3.67 21.20 -10.43
N ALA A 314 3.37 19.99 -9.95
CA ALA A 314 4.38 19.08 -9.40
C ALA A 314 5.43 18.67 -10.45
N PHE A 315 5.03 18.47 -11.71
CA PHE A 315 5.96 18.23 -12.81
C PHE A 315 6.86 19.44 -13.09
N ALA A 316 6.28 20.64 -13.19
CA ALA A 316 7.04 21.86 -13.44
C ALA A 316 8.07 22.13 -12.33
N GLU A 317 7.69 21.91 -11.08
CA GLU A 317 8.61 22.01 -9.95
C GLU A 317 9.70 20.94 -10.01
N PHE A 318 9.35 19.68 -10.27
CA PHE A 318 10.33 18.61 -10.45
C PHE A 318 11.35 18.93 -11.56
N GLU A 319 10.88 19.46 -12.69
CA GLU A 319 11.73 19.90 -13.80
C GLU A 319 12.70 21.01 -13.39
N LYS A 320 12.24 22.01 -12.63
CA LYS A 320 13.09 23.11 -12.13
C LYS A 320 14.16 22.57 -11.20
N VAL A 321 13.79 21.76 -10.22
CA VAL A 321 14.74 21.15 -9.28
C VAL A 321 15.76 20.28 -10.01
N PHE A 322 15.33 19.49 -10.98
CA PHE A 322 16.23 18.65 -11.77
C PHE A 322 17.19 19.49 -12.63
N LYS A 323 16.71 20.56 -13.27
CA LYS A 323 17.53 21.50 -14.06
C LYS A 323 18.52 22.28 -13.18
N ASN A 324 18.14 22.64 -11.95
CA ASN A 324 18.99 23.35 -10.98
C ASN A 324 19.93 22.43 -10.17
N LYS A 325 20.36 21.29 -10.72
CA LYS A 325 21.22 20.28 -10.05
C LYS A 325 20.67 19.78 -8.70
N GLY A 326 19.37 19.82 -8.51
CA GLY A 326 18.66 19.29 -7.35
C GLY A 326 18.34 20.30 -6.26
N VAL A 327 18.61 21.60 -6.40
CA VAL A 327 18.28 22.61 -5.38
C VAL A 327 16.81 23.05 -5.52
N PRO A 328 15.95 22.88 -4.48
CA PRO A 328 14.59 23.40 -4.46
C PRO A 328 14.50 24.94 -4.42
N ASP A 329 13.40 25.51 -4.92
CA ASP A 329 13.11 26.95 -4.85
C ASP A 329 12.85 27.40 -3.39
N GLU A 330 12.15 26.58 -2.62
CA GLU A 330 11.96 26.73 -1.18
C GLU A 330 12.89 25.79 -0.42
N ILE A 331 13.95 26.35 0.16
CA ILE A 331 14.86 25.64 1.07
C ILE A 331 14.83 26.34 2.43
N GLN A 332 14.90 25.53 3.48
CA GLN A 332 14.99 26.05 4.84
C GLN A 332 16.19 26.99 4.93
N GLU A 333 16.01 28.16 5.52
CA GLU A 333 17.07 29.13 5.72
C GLU A 333 17.43 29.22 7.21
N ILE A 334 18.73 29.34 7.50
CA ILE A 334 19.24 29.66 8.83
C ILE A 334 20.27 30.78 8.70
N THR A 335 20.23 31.75 9.61
CA THR A 335 21.20 32.83 9.66
C THR A 335 22.26 32.50 10.71
N ILE A 336 23.53 32.63 10.35
CA ILE A 336 24.65 32.53 11.28
C ILE A 336 25.35 33.88 11.42
N ASN A 337 26.01 34.13 12.55
CA ASN A 337 26.63 35.43 12.82
C ASN A 337 27.91 35.66 12.00
N ASP A 338 29.01 35.02 12.39
CA ASP A 338 30.33 35.18 11.77
C ASP A 338 30.75 33.86 11.10
N LYS A 339 30.94 32.83 11.93
CA LYS A 339 31.18 31.46 11.47
C LYS A 339 30.59 30.44 12.42
N ALA A 340 30.15 29.31 11.88
CA ALA A 340 29.69 28.18 12.68
C ALA A 340 30.17 26.86 12.07
N LYS A 341 30.32 25.84 12.91
CA LYS A 341 30.67 24.50 12.44
C LYS A 341 29.45 23.86 11.79
N ILE A 342 29.70 23.08 10.73
CA ILE A 342 28.65 22.35 10.02
C ILE A 342 27.83 21.44 10.95
N ILE A 343 28.46 20.87 11.99
CA ILE A 343 27.78 20.03 12.97
C ILE A 343 26.75 20.78 13.82
N ASP A 344 27.04 22.04 14.17
CA ASP A 344 26.15 22.86 14.98
C ASP A 344 24.99 23.37 14.11
N ILE A 345 25.29 23.85 12.90
CA ILE A 345 24.29 24.31 11.92
C ILE A 345 23.25 23.21 11.61
N LEU A 346 23.70 21.97 11.37
CA LEU A 346 22.80 20.86 11.00
C LEU A 346 21.89 20.40 12.14
N VAL A 347 22.31 20.58 13.39
CA VAL A 347 21.50 20.25 14.58
C VAL A 347 20.56 21.41 14.92
N GLU A 348 21.04 22.65 14.91
CA GLU A 348 20.25 23.85 15.20
C GLU A 348 19.14 24.08 14.18
N SER A 349 19.42 23.83 12.91
CA SER A 349 18.40 23.84 11.85
C SER A 349 17.38 22.71 11.98
N LYS A 350 17.57 21.75 12.89
CA LYS A 350 16.76 20.53 13.01
C LYS A 350 16.72 19.69 11.73
N LEU A 351 17.66 19.92 10.80
CA LEU A 351 17.79 19.13 9.58
C LEU A 351 18.21 17.68 9.92
N LEU A 352 18.99 17.52 10.99
CA LEU A 352 19.33 16.25 11.64
C LEU A 352 19.03 16.32 13.14
N SER A 353 18.66 15.17 13.71
CA SER A 353 18.12 15.05 15.07
C SER A 353 19.17 15.11 16.17
N SER A 354 20.44 14.82 15.86
CA SER A 354 21.52 14.79 16.84
C SER A 354 22.91 14.94 16.20
N ARG A 355 23.90 15.37 16.99
CA ARG A 355 25.32 15.42 16.57
C ARG A 355 25.85 14.06 16.11
N SER A 356 25.40 12.96 16.74
CA SER A 356 25.76 11.60 16.34
C SER A 356 25.23 11.24 14.95
N GLU A 357 24.03 11.70 14.59
CA GLU A 357 23.48 11.53 13.25
C GLU A 357 24.27 12.31 12.20
N VAL A 358 24.72 13.53 12.52
CA VAL A 358 25.57 14.33 11.63
C VAL A 358 26.87 13.60 11.31
N ARG A 359 27.56 13.08 12.33
CA ARG A 359 28.81 12.32 12.15
C ARG A 359 28.61 11.11 11.24
N ARG A 360 27.52 10.37 11.45
CA ARG A 360 27.18 9.22 10.60
C ARG A 360 26.99 9.65 9.14
N MET A 361 26.29 10.76 8.88
CA MET A 361 26.07 11.26 7.52
C MET A 361 27.37 11.75 6.86
N LEU A 362 28.25 12.41 7.62
CA LEU A 362 29.59 12.82 7.14
C LEU A 362 30.46 11.61 6.77
N GLN A 363 30.45 10.56 7.62
CA GLN A 363 31.16 9.29 7.35
C GLN A 363 30.58 8.54 6.14
N GLN A 364 29.28 8.66 5.89
CA GLN A 364 28.57 8.05 4.76
C GLN A 364 28.67 8.88 3.48
N ASP A 365 29.53 9.89 3.41
CA ASP A 365 29.72 10.71 2.21
C ASP A 365 28.42 11.41 1.73
N ALA A 366 27.52 11.69 2.68
CA ALA A 366 26.18 12.16 2.42
C ALA A 366 26.01 13.67 2.62
N VAL A 367 27.04 14.41 3.04
CA VAL A 367 26.96 15.86 3.28
C VAL A 367 27.74 16.61 2.21
N TYR A 368 27.09 17.60 1.60
CA TYR A 368 27.66 18.46 0.56
C TYR A 368 27.47 19.93 0.92
N VAL A 369 28.49 20.74 0.70
CA VAL A 369 28.45 22.20 0.85
C VAL A 369 28.74 22.81 -0.51
N ASN A 370 27.81 23.59 -1.05
CA ASN A 370 27.87 24.17 -2.41
C ASN A 370 28.18 23.13 -3.51
N GLY A 371 27.76 21.88 -3.30
CA GLY A 371 28.01 20.77 -4.23
C GLY A 371 29.29 19.98 -3.96
N GLU A 372 30.16 20.42 -3.06
CA GLU A 372 31.38 19.72 -2.68
C GLU A 372 31.18 18.83 -1.45
N ARG A 373 31.72 17.62 -1.48
CA ARG A 373 31.55 16.65 -0.39
C ARG A 373 32.38 17.06 0.83
N VAL A 374 31.75 17.10 1.99
CA VAL A 374 32.42 17.45 3.27
C VAL A 374 32.42 16.24 4.19
N LYS A 375 33.57 15.97 4.82
CA LYS A 375 33.78 14.89 5.80
C LYS A 375 34.12 15.38 7.20
N ASP A 376 34.65 16.59 7.31
CA ASP A 376 35.08 17.17 8.57
C ASP A 376 33.89 17.75 9.34
N GLU A 377 33.65 17.27 10.56
CA GLU A 377 32.61 17.80 11.44
C GLU A 377 32.91 19.22 11.92
N ASN A 378 34.18 19.64 11.87
CA ASN A 378 34.62 20.97 12.22
C ASN A 378 34.68 21.92 11.01
N PHE A 379 34.19 21.50 9.84
CA PHE A 379 34.12 22.35 8.66
C PHE A 379 33.38 23.65 8.99
N LEU A 380 34.05 24.78 8.79
CA LEU A 380 33.54 26.10 9.14
C LEU A 380 32.78 26.69 7.95
N ILE A 381 31.58 27.19 8.22
CA ILE A 381 30.76 27.95 7.27
C ILE A 381 30.73 29.39 7.77
N PHE A 382 31.00 30.32 6.86
CA PHE A 382 31.03 31.76 7.11
C PHE A 382 29.72 32.41 6.66
N SER A 383 29.26 33.42 7.41
CA SER A 383 28.09 34.21 7.05
C SER A 383 28.31 35.02 5.76
N GLY A 384 27.22 35.39 5.10
CA GLY A 384 27.23 36.23 3.90
C GLY A 384 27.45 35.49 2.57
N ASN A 385 27.86 34.21 2.59
CA ASN A 385 28.17 33.45 1.38
C ASN A 385 26.97 32.72 0.74
N ASN A 386 25.75 32.87 1.26
CA ASN A 386 24.55 32.14 0.80
C ASN A 386 24.83 30.65 0.58
N THR A 387 25.44 30.00 1.58
CA THR A 387 25.97 28.64 1.46
C THR A 387 24.83 27.62 1.43
N ILE A 388 24.80 26.73 0.44
CA ILE A 388 23.81 25.64 0.35
C ILE A 388 24.43 24.36 0.89
N ILE A 389 23.85 23.85 1.98
CA ILE A 389 24.16 22.53 2.52
C ILE A 389 23.12 21.54 2.01
N LYS A 390 23.58 20.42 1.45
CA LYS A 390 22.76 19.28 1.05
C LYS A 390 23.13 18.07 1.90
N VAL A 391 22.13 17.45 2.51
CA VAL A 391 22.29 16.19 3.26
C VAL A 391 21.48 15.09 2.57
N GLY A 392 22.18 14.04 2.15
CA GLY A 392 21.62 12.94 1.37
C GLY A 392 21.06 13.43 0.02
N LYS A 393 19.95 12.84 -0.42
CA LYS A 393 19.33 13.15 -1.72
C LYS A 393 18.33 14.29 -1.68
N ARG A 394 17.70 14.56 -0.53
CA ARG A 394 16.47 15.38 -0.44
C ARG A 394 16.48 16.50 0.59
N LYS A 395 17.45 16.57 1.53
CA LYS A 395 17.48 17.61 2.56
C LYS A 395 18.41 18.74 2.13
N PHE A 396 17.90 19.96 2.12
CA PHE A 396 18.63 21.17 1.75
C PHE A 396 18.45 22.24 2.82
N LEU A 397 19.52 22.97 3.09
CA LEU A 397 19.55 24.10 4.02
C LEU A 397 20.38 25.20 3.39
N LYS A 398 19.86 26.43 3.40
CA LYS A 398 20.60 27.62 3.02
C LYS A 398 21.05 28.34 4.26
N VAL A 399 22.34 28.61 4.33
CA VAL A 399 22.98 29.36 5.41
C VAL A 399 23.23 30.77 4.92
N LYS A 400 22.65 31.75 5.62
CA LYS A 400 22.83 33.17 5.38
C LYS A 400 23.83 33.76 6.35
#